data_AF-A0A6I3SBS1-F1
#
_entry.id   AF-A0A6I3SBS1-F1
#
_cell.length_a   1.000
_cell.length_b   1.000
_cell.length_c   1.000
_cell.angle_alpha   90.00
_cell.angle_beta   90.00
_cell.angle_gamma   90.00
#
_symmetry.space_group_name_H-M   'P 1'
#
loop_
_entity.id
_entity.type
_entity.pdbx_description
1 polymer ?
#
loop_
_entity_poly.entity_id
_entity_poly.type
_entity_poly.pdbx_seq_one_letter_code
_entity_poly.pdbx_strand_id
1 'polypeptide(L)'
;MPEKLGSQEKQGMSNLKLFFILAVPVMLLAALAAAQTVGAVDIIPYLRQIPVVGTMIPKSDPAKQGSQQTLEEARIARLEAEKADLDAKLTEVQSKATTPVPQDSQVLKEKADLEKQVADLKNQIDKENHVKLDTQKLAERLSAMKPASAAKIMENLPDDTVNSLLNQMDIDVAAKITAALDPVRAARLTMPTGGEDQETRQKADADLKRSQLSKANYQNIGKSLAAMKVEDAAAVIEQLPDDISVSILCEMDQTATGKILSELASINPERAARLVALMGRTV
;
A
#
# COMPACT_ATOMS: atom_id res chain seq x y z
N MET A 1 28.11 4.65 -60.78
CA MET A 1 27.32 3.72 -59.94
C MET A 1 28.11 3.45 -58.66
N PRO A 2 27.48 3.46 -57.47
CA PRO A 2 27.19 4.69 -56.72
C PRO A 2 27.95 4.82 -55.37
N GLU A 3 28.14 6.08 -54.98
CA GLU A 3 28.51 6.57 -53.64
C GLU A 3 27.55 6.07 -52.56
N LYS A 4 28.09 5.58 -51.44
CA LYS A 4 27.33 5.34 -50.21
C LYS A 4 27.41 6.58 -49.33
N LEU A 5 26.28 7.28 -49.25
CA LEU A 5 26.00 8.35 -48.31
C LEU A 5 26.09 7.88 -46.86
N GLY A 6 26.62 8.78 -46.04
CA GLY A 6 26.92 8.60 -44.64
C GLY A 6 25.73 8.45 -43.71
N SER A 7 26.01 7.73 -42.62
CA SER A 7 25.17 7.50 -41.46
C SER A 7 24.85 8.82 -40.73
N GLN A 8 23.57 9.19 -40.71
CA GLN A 8 23.04 10.20 -39.80
C GLN A 8 22.60 9.52 -38.50
N GLU A 9 23.40 9.74 -37.45
CA GLU A 9 23.11 9.40 -36.06
C GLU A 9 21.93 10.28 -35.58
N LYS A 10 20.74 9.69 -35.38
CA LYS A 10 19.62 10.36 -34.71
C LYS A 10 19.91 10.45 -33.21
N GLN A 11 20.66 11.46 -32.79
CA GLN A 11 20.70 11.88 -31.39
C GLN A 11 19.37 12.56 -31.04
N GLY A 12 18.53 11.87 -30.27
CA GLY A 12 17.36 12.46 -29.64
C GLY A 12 17.79 13.60 -28.71
N MET A 13 17.37 14.84 -28.99
CA MET A 13 17.58 15.97 -28.10
C MET A 13 16.85 15.69 -26.78
N SER A 14 17.63 15.49 -25.71
CA SER A 14 17.13 15.33 -24.35
C SER A 14 16.21 16.50 -23.97
N ASN A 15 15.05 16.19 -23.38
CA ASN A 15 13.97 17.13 -23.04
C ASN A 15 14.43 18.37 -22.27
N LEU A 16 15.58 18.31 -21.60
CA LEU A 16 16.23 19.44 -20.93
C LEU A 16 16.72 20.52 -21.91
N LYS A 17 17.33 20.15 -23.05
CA LYS A 17 17.77 21.13 -24.07
C LYS A 17 16.59 21.79 -24.77
N LEU A 18 15.50 21.06 -24.99
CA LEU A 18 14.26 21.63 -25.52
C LEU A 18 13.62 22.62 -24.54
N PHE A 19 13.68 22.33 -23.23
CA PHE A 19 13.21 23.25 -22.19
C PHE A 19 14.05 24.53 -22.12
N PHE A 20 15.37 24.43 -22.26
CA PHE A 20 16.23 25.63 -22.32
C PHE A 20 16.01 26.46 -23.59
N ILE A 21 15.83 25.81 -24.75
CA ILE A 21 15.53 26.50 -26.01
C ILE A 21 14.19 27.25 -25.94
N LEU A 22 13.21 26.71 -25.19
CA LEU A 22 11.91 27.37 -25.00
C LEU A 22 11.92 28.41 -23.87
N ALA A 23 12.62 28.15 -22.77
CA ALA A 23 12.62 29.00 -21.58
C ALA A 23 13.47 30.26 -21.73
N VAL A 24 14.61 30.18 -22.44
CA VAL A 24 15.51 31.33 -22.66
C VAL A 24 14.83 32.49 -23.38
N PRO A 25 14.11 32.33 -24.51
CA PRO A 25 13.43 33.44 -25.18
C PRO A 25 12.28 34.01 -24.35
N VAL A 26 11.55 33.19 -23.58
CA VAL A 26 10.46 33.66 -22.70
C VAL A 26 11.02 34.48 -21.54
N MET A 27 12.12 34.05 -20.95
CA MET A 27 12.78 34.77 -19.86
C MET A 27 13.40 36.10 -20.34
N LEU A 28 13.90 36.13 -21.58
CA LEU A 28 14.44 37.34 -22.20
C LEU A 28 13.33 38.34 -22.54
N LEU A 29 12.15 37.87 -22.99
CA LEU A 29 10.96 38.70 -23.19
C LEU A 29 10.43 39.28 -21.88
N ALA A 30 10.41 38.49 -20.80
CA ALA A 30 10.02 38.97 -19.47
C ALA A 30 11.00 40.02 -18.93
N ALA A 31 12.30 39.83 -19.14
CA ALA A 31 13.33 40.81 -18.79
C ALA A 31 13.18 42.12 -19.58
N LEU A 32 12.89 42.05 -20.89
CA LEU A 32 12.59 43.24 -21.69
C LEU A 32 11.30 43.95 -21.25
N ALA A 33 10.25 43.21 -20.91
CA ALA A 33 9.00 43.79 -20.41
C ALA A 33 9.23 44.49 -19.06
N ALA A 34 10.01 43.87 -18.16
CA ALA A 34 10.39 44.49 -16.89
C ALA A 34 11.23 45.77 -17.11
N ALA A 35 12.18 45.75 -18.05
CA ALA A 35 12.98 46.92 -18.39
C ALA A 35 12.15 48.09 -18.97
N GLN A 36 11.05 47.79 -19.67
CA GLN A 36 10.10 48.79 -20.16
C GLN A 36 9.27 49.40 -19.03
N THR A 37 8.82 48.60 -18.05
CA THR A 37 8.07 49.11 -16.89
C THR A 37 8.91 50.00 -15.96
N VAL A 38 10.23 49.81 -15.95
CA VAL A 38 11.19 50.60 -15.15
C VAL A 38 11.62 51.90 -15.86
N GLY A 39 11.21 52.11 -17.13
CA GLY A 39 11.55 53.32 -17.89
C GLY A 39 13.03 53.41 -18.30
N ALA A 40 13.77 52.31 -18.24
CA ALA A 40 15.19 52.28 -18.57
C ALA A 40 15.46 52.19 -20.09
N VAL A 41 14.46 51.80 -20.90
CA VAL A 41 14.58 51.66 -22.35
C VAL A 41 13.31 52.15 -23.06
N ASP A 42 13.41 53.26 -23.79
CA ASP A 42 12.33 53.78 -24.66
C ASP A 42 12.39 53.12 -26.04
N ILE A 43 11.47 52.19 -26.31
CA ILE A 43 11.40 51.45 -27.60
C ILE A 43 10.45 52.13 -28.60
N ILE A 44 9.66 53.11 -28.15
CA ILE A 44 8.72 53.90 -28.98
C ILE A 44 9.37 54.58 -30.21
N PRO A 45 10.59 55.16 -30.15
CA PRO A 45 11.22 55.72 -31.35
C PRO A 45 11.66 54.64 -32.35
N TYR A 46 11.97 53.43 -31.89
CA TYR A 46 12.37 52.29 -32.74
C TYR A 46 11.17 51.61 -33.43
N LEU A 47 10.01 51.56 -32.77
CA LEU A 47 8.78 50.99 -33.34
C LEU A 47 8.21 51.81 -34.52
N ARG A 48 8.57 53.10 -34.63
CA ARG A 48 8.16 53.97 -35.75
C ARG A 48 8.89 53.68 -37.07
N GLN A 49 10.02 52.96 -37.03
CA GLN A 49 10.78 52.59 -38.23
C GLN A 49 10.26 51.30 -38.89
N ILE A 50 9.24 50.66 -38.31
CA ILE A 50 8.63 49.45 -38.86
C ILE A 50 7.45 49.88 -39.75
N PRO A 51 7.54 49.71 -41.09
CA PRO A 51 6.60 50.27 -42.05
C PRO A 51 5.15 49.77 -41.92
N VAL A 52 4.92 48.66 -41.21
CA VAL A 52 3.59 48.04 -41.08
C VAL A 52 2.80 48.52 -39.86
N VAL A 53 3.45 49.01 -38.79
CA VAL A 53 2.77 49.46 -37.55
C VAL A 53 2.71 50.98 -37.38
N GLY A 54 3.42 51.74 -38.22
CA GLY A 54 3.42 53.21 -38.17
C GLY A 54 2.12 53.90 -38.63
N THR A 55 1.20 53.19 -39.28
CA THR A 55 -0.01 53.76 -39.89
C THR A 55 -1.28 53.64 -39.04
N MET A 56 -1.23 52.90 -37.92
CA MET A 56 -2.35 52.77 -36.97
C MET A 56 -2.25 53.73 -35.78
N ILE A 57 -1.28 54.67 -35.80
CA ILE A 57 -1.13 55.71 -34.77
C ILE A 57 -1.86 56.97 -35.27
N PRO A 58 -2.99 57.37 -34.65
CA PRO A 58 -3.77 58.53 -35.08
C PRO A 58 -2.99 59.83 -34.91
N LYS A 59 -3.02 60.68 -35.95
CA LYS A 59 -2.48 62.05 -35.95
C LYS A 59 -3.30 62.92 -34.99
N SER A 60 -2.65 63.59 -34.05
CA SER A 60 -3.28 64.65 -33.24
C SER A 60 -3.45 65.91 -34.09
N ASP A 61 -4.70 66.20 -34.46
CA ASP A 61 -5.15 67.42 -35.15
C ASP A 61 -5.67 68.43 -34.09
N PRO A 62 -5.15 69.67 -34.02
CA PRO A 62 -5.44 70.63 -32.93
C PRO A 62 -6.87 71.21 -32.88
N ALA A 63 -7.84 70.67 -33.62
CA ALA A 63 -9.20 71.22 -33.71
C ALA A 63 -10.26 70.54 -32.80
N LYS A 64 -9.89 69.68 -31.84
CA LYS A 64 -10.83 68.97 -30.93
C LYS A 64 -10.65 69.26 -29.44
N GLN A 65 -10.19 70.45 -29.07
CA GLN A 65 -9.99 70.81 -27.65
C GLN A 65 -11.30 71.02 -26.85
N GLY A 66 -12.46 71.18 -27.48
CA GLY A 66 -13.73 71.44 -26.77
C GLY A 66 -14.54 70.20 -26.34
N SER A 67 -14.31 69.03 -26.94
CA SER A 67 -15.11 67.81 -26.69
C SER A 67 -14.33 66.69 -26.00
N GLN A 68 -13.04 66.91 -25.68
CA GLN A 68 -12.21 65.97 -24.94
C GLN A 68 -12.31 66.15 -23.42
N GLN A 69 -12.60 67.36 -22.90
CA GLN A 69 -12.64 67.59 -21.45
C GLN A 69 -13.72 66.76 -20.74
N THR A 70 -14.90 66.60 -21.33
CA THR A 70 -16.00 65.82 -20.72
C THR A 70 -15.77 64.31 -20.77
N LEU A 71 -15.01 63.82 -21.76
CA LEU A 71 -14.69 62.41 -21.92
C LEU A 71 -13.50 61.99 -21.05
N GLU A 72 -12.53 62.91 -20.87
CA GLU A 72 -11.41 62.77 -19.94
C GLU A 72 -11.92 62.79 -18.49
N GLU A 73 -12.82 63.69 -18.09
CA GLU A 73 -13.42 63.70 -16.75
C GLU A 73 -14.20 62.41 -16.46
N ALA A 74 -14.96 61.88 -17.44
CA ALA A 74 -15.65 60.60 -17.29
C ALA A 74 -14.68 59.41 -17.22
N ARG A 75 -13.51 59.50 -17.87
CA ARG A 75 -12.45 58.49 -17.78
C ARG A 75 -11.75 58.52 -16.44
N ILE A 76 -11.46 59.71 -15.92
CA ILE A 76 -10.82 59.92 -14.61
C ILE A 76 -11.72 59.38 -13.50
N ALA A 77 -13.03 59.70 -13.53
CA ALA A 77 -13.98 59.17 -12.57
C ALA A 77 -14.11 57.64 -12.62
N ARG A 78 -14.01 57.04 -13.81
CA ARG A 78 -14.05 55.59 -13.99
C ARG A 78 -12.77 54.91 -13.53
N LEU A 79 -11.61 55.53 -13.77
CA LEU A 79 -10.31 55.07 -13.29
C LEU A 79 -10.18 55.18 -11.77
N GLU A 80 -10.74 56.23 -11.15
CA GLU A 80 -10.80 56.37 -9.70
C GLU A 80 -11.73 55.33 -9.06
N ALA A 81 -12.88 55.03 -9.70
CA ALA A 81 -13.75 53.95 -9.25
C ALA A 81 -13.10 52.57 -9.37
N GLU A 82 -12.35 52.31 -10.45
CA GLU A 82 -11.63 51.05 -10.65
C GLU A 82 -10.42 50.93 -9.70
N LYS A 83 -9.74 52.04 -9.40
CA LYS A 83 -8.71 52.10 -8.34
C LYS A 83 -9.28 51.79 -6.97
N ALA A 84 -10.46 52.34 -6.63
CA ALA A 84 -11.12 52.07 -5.36
C ALA A 84 -11.59 50.60 -5.24
N ASP A 85 -12.07 49.99 -6.33
CA ASP A 85 -12.41 48.55 -6.36
C ASP A 85 -11.17 47.66 -6.25
N LEU A 86 -10.07 48.05 -6.90
CA LEU A 86 -8.79 47.36 -6.78
C LEU A 86 -8.19 47.47 -5.38
N ASP A 87 -8.26 48.63 -4.73
CA ASP A 87 -7.80 48.81 -3.35
C ASP A 87 -8.69 48.05 -2.37
N ALA A 88 -10.01 47.97 -2.61
CA ALA A 88 -10.92 47.13 -1.85
C ALA A 88 -10.59 45.63 -2.01
N LYS A 89 -10.26 45.18 -3.23
CA LYS A 89 -9.79 43.80 -3.48
C LYS A 89 -8.41 43.54 -2.89
N LEU A 90 -7.50 44.51 -2.92
CA LEU A 90 -6.18 44.39 -2.30
C LEU A 90 -6.31 44.29 -0.77
N THR A 91 -7.18 45.08 -0.16
CA THR A 91 -7.47 44.99 1.29
C THR A 91 -8.21 43.70 1.65
N GLU A 92 -9.08 43.17 0.78
CA GLU A 92 -9.70 41.85 0.97
C GLU A 92 -8.68 40.69 0.83
N VAL A 93 -7.77 40.76 -0.15
CA VAL A 93 -6.71 39.75 -0.34
C VAL A 93 -5.66 39.84 0.77
N GLN A 94 -5.33 41.05 1.24
CA GLN A 94 -4.38 41.25 2.33
C GLN A 94 -4.97 40.88 3.69
N SER A 95 -6.27 41.09 3.91
CA SER A 95 -6.95 40.57 5.11
C SER A 95 -7.07 39.04 5.11
N LYS A 96 -7.21 38.40 3.93
CA LYS A 96 -7.07 36.94 3.77
C LYS A 96 -5.63 36.43 3.93
N ALA A 97 -4.62 37.28 3.72
CA ALA A 97 -3.21 36.96 3.97
C ALA A 97 -2.73 37.28 5.41
N THR A 98 -3.53 38.01 6.20
CA THR A 98 -3.19 38.44 7.57
C THR A 98 -3.98 37.68 8.65
N THR A 99 -4.67 36.59 8.31
CA THR A 99 -5.03 35.58 9.31
C THR A 99 -3.77 34.81 9.72
N PRO A 100 -3.30 34.89 10.97
CA PRO A 100 -2.25 34.00 11.44
C PRO A 100 -2.80 32.58 11.37
N VAL A 101 -2.29 31.82 10.41
CA VAL A 101 -2.73 30.47 10.08
C VAL A 101 -2.50 29.55 11.30
N PRO A 102 -3.55 28.99 11.93
CA PRO A 102 -3.39 27.99 12.99
C PRO A 102 -2.87 26.64 12.45
N GLN A 103 -2.72 26.51 11.12
CA GLN A 103 -2.33 25.26 10.47
C GLN A 103 -0.88 24.86 10.74
N ASP A 104 0.05 25.78 10.99
CA ASP A 104 1.43 25.37 11.30
C ASP A 104 1.51 24.58 12.62
N SER A 105 0.73 24.96 13.64
CA SER A 105 0.69 24.23 14.91
C SER A 105 0.01 22.87 14.79
N GLN A 106 -1.04 22.75 13.96
CA GLN A 106 -1.72 21.47 13.71
C GLN A 106 -0.85 20.54 12.86
N VAL A 107 -0.23 21.04 11.80
CA VAL A 107 0.68 20.25 10.94
C VAL A 107 1.93 19.82 11.71
N LEU A 108 2.47 20.66 12.59
CA LEU A 108 3.59 20.28 13.47
C LEU A 108 3.19 19.21 14.49
N LYS A 109 1.98 19.28 15.05
CA LYS A 109 1.44 18.25 15.95
C LYS A 109 1.18 16.94 15.22
N GLU A 110 0.55 17.00 14.05
CA GLU A 110 0.31 15.83 13.20
C GLU A 110 1.62 15.17 12.78
N LYS A 111 2.64 15.94 12.39
CA LYS A 111 3.97 15.39 12.11
C LYS A 111 4.60 14.70 13.32
N ALA A 112 4.52 15.31 14.51
CA ALA A 112 5.04 14.71 15.73
C ALA A 112 4.28 13.42 16.11
N ASP A 113 2.95 13.38 15.94
CA ASP A 113 2.12 12.20 16.20
C ASP A 113 2.36 11.10 15.15
N LEU A 114 2.58 11.46 13.88
CA LEU A 114 2.97 10.54 12.81
C LEU A 114 4.37 9.97 13.04
N GLU A 115 5.35 10.79 13.42
CA GLU A 115 6.70 10.34 13.74
C GLU A 115 6.71 9.38 14.93
N LYS A 116 5.88 9.67 15.96
CA LYS A 116 5.72 8.77 17.10
C LYS A 116 5.07 7.45 16.71
N GLN A 117 4.01 7.48 15.90
CA GLN A 117 3.38 6.26 15.37
C GLN A 117 4.34 5.44 14.52
N VAL A 118 5.14 6.08 13.66
CA VAL A 118 6.16 5.40 12.85
C VAL A 118 7.25 4.79 13.74
N ALA A 119 7.68 5.48 14.79
CA ALA A 119 8.66 4.95 15.74
C ALA A 119 8.09 3.75 16.52
N ASP A 120 6.84 3.84 16.99
CA ASP A 120 6.17 2.74 17.72
C ASP A 120 5.94 1.52 16.81
N LEU A 121 5.51 1.73 15.56
CA LEU A 121 5.37 0.68 14.57
C LEU A 121 6.72 0.04 14.23
N LYS A 122 7.76 0.85 14.06
CA LYS A 122 9.12 0.33 13.77
C LYS A 122 9.63 -0.52 14.93
N ASN A 123 9.44 -0.06 16.17
CA ASN A 123 9.80 -0.83 17.37
C ASN A 123 8.99 -2.14 17.48
N GLN A 124 7.71 -2.15 17.10
CA GLN A 124 6.90 -3.37 17.05
C GLN A 124 7.40 -4.33 15.97
N ILE A 125 7.67 -3.84 14.77
CA ILE A 125 8.22 -4.63 13.65
C ILE A 125 9.56 -5.25 14.04
N ASP A 126 10.46 -4.47 14.65
CA ASP A 126 11.77 -4.95 15.08
C ASP A 126 11.63 -6.04 16.15
N LYS A 127 10.74 -5.86 17.14
CA LYS A 127 10.44 -6.89 18.14
C LYS A 127 9.85 -8.15 17.52
N GLU A 128 8.87 -8.02 16.62
CA GLU A 128 8.28 -9.17 15.91
C GLU A 128 9.31 -9.91 15.07
N ASN A 129 10.21 -9.18 14.40
CA ASN A 129 11.28 -9.77 13.61
C ASN A 129 12.30 -10.52 14.48
N HIS A 130 12.65 -9.98 15.64
CA HIS A 130 13.51 -10.68 16.60
C HIS A 130 12.84 -11.95 17.13
N VAL A 131 11.57 -11.88 17.53
CA VAL A 131 10.79 -13.04 17.99
C VAL A 131 10.68 -14.10 16.89
N LYS A 132 10.41 -13.70 15.64
CA LYS A 132 10.39 -14.61 14.48
C LYS A 132 11.74 -15.29 14.26
N LEU A 133 12.84 -14.53 14.30
CA LEU A 133 14.19 -15.06 14.09
C LEU A 133 14.58 -16.06 15.18
N ASP A 134 14.24 -15.77 16.43
CA ASP A 134 14.51 -16.66 17.55
C ASP A 134 13.65 -17.93 17.47
N THR A 135 12.38 -17.80 17.09
CA THR A 135 11.48 -18.93 16.84
C THR A 135 12.01 -19.81 15.71
N GLN A 136 12.52 -19.21 14.62
CA GLN A 136 13.01 -19.95 13.45
C GLN A 136 14.29 -20.74 13.79
N LYS A 137 15.22 -20.11 14.51
CA LYS A 137 16.43 -20.81 14.99
C LYS A 137 16.09 -21.96 15.93
N LEU A 138 15.08 -21.79 16.78
CA LEU A 138 14.62 -22.86 17.67
C LEU A 138 13.97 -23.99 16.86
N ALA A 139 13.15 -23.66 15.87
CA ALA A 139 12.53 -24.62 14.96
C ALA A 139 13.57 -25.41 14.16
N GLU A 140 14.61 -24.75 13.64
CA GLU A 140 15.73 -25.40 12.94
C GLU A 140 16.47 -26.39 13.85
N ARG A 141 16.77 -25.99 15.10
CA ARG A 141 17.44 -26.87 16.08
C ARG A 141 16.58 -28.08 16.43
N LEU A 142 15.28 -27.89 16.60
CA LEU A 142 14.34 -28.98 16.88
C LEU A 142 14.11 -29.87 15.65
N SER A 143 14.20 -29.32 14.45
CA SER A 143 14.12 -30.09 13.20
C SER A 143 15.33 -30.99 12.97
N ALA A 144 16.51 -30.57 13.45
CA ALA A 144 17.74 -31.34 13.33
C ALA A 144 17.82 -32.55 14.30
N MET A 145 16.92 -32.63 15.29
CA MET A 145 16.88 -33.73 16.25
C MET A 145 15.81 -34.78 15.89
N LYS A 146 15.81 -35.91 16.61
CA LYS A 146 14.83 -36.97 16.37
C LYS A 146 13.41 -36.48 16.71
N PRO A 147 12.37 -36.82 15.92
CA PRO A 147 11.01 -36.33 16.15
C PRO A 147 10.47 -36.58 17.56
N ALA A 148 10.70 -37.78 18.12
CA ALA A 148 10.31 -38.10 19.49
C ALA A 148 11.02 -37.27 20.57
N SER A 149 12.26 -36.85 20.32
CA SER A 149 13.00 -35.98 21.23
C SER A 149 12.48 -34.54 21.17
N ALA A 150 12.18 -34.04 19.97
CA ALA A 150 11.55 -32.73 19.79
C ALA A 150 10.16 -32.69 20.43
N ALA A 151 9.34 -33.74 20.21
CA ALA A 151 8.01 -33.87 20.81
C ALA A 151 8.06 -33.80 22.35
N LYS A 152 9.00 -34.51 22.98
CA LYS A 152 9.18 -34.47 24.44
C LYS A 152 9.61 -33.10 24.98
N ILE A 153 10.38 -32.33 24.20
CA ILE A 153 10.68 -30.93 24.57
C ILE A 153 9.41 -30.09 24.45
N MET A 154 8.66 -30.29 23.36
CA MET A 154 7.41 -29.56 23.11
C MET A 154 6.31 -29.85 24.11
N GLU A 155 6.27 -31.03 24.75
CA GLU A 155 5.35 -31.37 25.86
C GLU A 155 5.39 -30.37 27.02
N ASN A 156 6.51 -29.70 27.22
CA ASN A 156 6.71 -28.74 28.30
C ASN A 156 6.54 -27.28 27.86
N LEU A 157 6.17 -27.04 26.59
CA LEU A 157 5.98 -25.71 26.02
C LEU A 157 4.49 -25.35 25.92
N PRO A 158 4.11 -24.06 25.97
CA PRO A 158 2.74 -23.62 25.66
C PRO A 158 2.33 -23.97 24.22
N ASP A 159 1.05 -24.26 24.01
CA ASP A 159 0.53 -24.72 22.72
C ASP A 159 0.73 -23.67 21.59
N ASP A 160 0.61 -22.36 21.88
CA ASP A 160 0.87 -21.29 20.90
C ASP A 160 2.34 -21.24 20.43
N THR A 161 3.27 -21.48 21.36
CA THR A 161 4.70 -21.54 21.06
C THR A 161 5.00 -22.75 20.19
N VAL A 162 4.39 -23.90 20.49
CA VAL A 162 4.56 -25.13 19.70
C VAL A 162 3.98 -24.95 18.29
N ASN A 163 2.79 -24.37 18.16
CA ASN A 163 2.18 -24.06 16.86
C ASN A 163 3.07 -23.13 16.03
N SER A 164 3.61 -22.08 16.63
CA SER A 164 4.52 -21.15 15.96
C SER A 164 5.81 -21.85 15.48
N LEU A 165 6.31 -22.81 16.26
CA LEU A 165 7.47 -23.63 15.91
C LEU A 165 7.18 -24.57 14.75
N LEU A 166 6.11 -25.35 14.84
CA LEU A 166 5.72 -26.34 13.83
C LEU A 166 5.43 -25.66 12.49
N ASN A 167 4.82 -24.46 12.51
CA ASN A 167 4.57 -23.67 11.30
C ASN A 167 5.84 -23.12 10.63
N GLN A 168 6.98 -23.11 11.33
CA GLN A 168 8.27 -22.70 10.79
C GLN A 168 9.15 -23.88 10.37
N MET A 169 8.69 -25.11 10.60
CA MET A 169 9.37 -26.34 10.18
C MET A 169 8.86 -26.79 8.80
N ASP A 170 9.64 -27.66 8.16
CA ASP A 170 9.16 -28.39 6.99
C ASP A 170 7.98 -29.29 7.35
N ILE A 171 7.02 -29.42 6.42
CA ILE A 171 5.76 -30.16 6.61
C ILE A 171 6.02 -31.59 7.10
N ASP A 172 6.99 -32.29 6.49
CA ASP A 172 7.32 -33.68 6.86
C ASP A 172 7.92 -33.80 8.28
N VAL A 173 8.66 -32.79 8.72
CA VAL A 173 9.28 -32.77 10.06
C VAL A 173 8.22 -32.43 11.10
N ALA A 174 7.42 -31.41 10.85
CA ALA A 174 6.29 -31.03 11.69
C ALA A 174 5.32 -32.21 11.86
N ALA A 175 4.94 -32.88 10.75
CA ALA A 175 4.13 -34.09 10.75
C ALA A 175 4.68 -35.17 11.68
N LYS A 176 5.97 -35.52 11.55
CA LYS A 176 6.60 -36.55 12.37
C LYS A 176 6.69 -36.17 13.85
N ILE A 177 6.87 -34.89 14.17
CA ILE A 177 6.91 -34.40 15.54
C ILE A 177 5.51 -34.41 16.15
N THR A 178 4.51 -33.90 15.44
CA THR A 178 3.11 -33.94 15.85
C THR A 178 2.63 -35.36 16.08
N ALA A 179 3.10 -36.33 15.28
CA ALA A 179 2.76 -37.75 15.42
C ALA A 179 3.36 -38.37 16.69
N ALA A 180 4.46 -37.80 17.17
CA ALA A 180 5.14 -38.25 18.38
C ALA A 180 4.62 -37.56 19.66
N LEU A 181 3.67 -36.63 19.54
CA LEU A 181 2.98 -36.02 20.68
C LEU A 181 1.79 -36.88 21.13
N ASP A 182 1.29 -36.57 22.33
CA ASP A 182 0.00 -37.09 22.79
C ASP A 182 -1.13 -36.73 21.79
N PRO A 183 -2.01 -37.69 21.41
CA PRO A 183 -3.04 -37.46 20.39
C PRO A 183 -4.01 -36.30 20.70
N VAL A 184 -4.37 -36.12 21.98
CA VAL A 184 -5.28 -35.03 22.39
C VAL A 184 -4.57 -33.69 22.18
N ARG A 185 -3.29 -33.62 22.54
CA ARG A 185 -2.50 -32.41 22.34
C ARG A 185 -2.20 -32.13 20.87
N ALA A 186 -1.85 -33.15 20.09
CA ALA A 186 -1.66 -33.04 18.65
C ALA A 186 -2.91 -32.48 17.97
N ALA A 187 -4.10 -32.92 18.39
CA ALA A 187 -5.36 -32.37 17.89
C ALA A 187 -5.55 -30.90 18.25
N ARG A 188 -5.28 -30.49 19.49
CA ARG A 188 -5.34 -29.05 19.87
C ARG A 188 -4.40 -28.18 19.04
N LEU A 189 -3.18 -28.65 18.78
CA LEU A 189 -2.21 -27.95 17.93
C LEU A 189 -2.65 -27.89 16.46
N THR A 190 -3.43 -28.89 16.03
CA THR A 190 -3.98 -28.98 14.69
C THR A 190 -5.25 -28.12 14.52
N MET A 191 -5.87 -27.66 15.60
CA MET A 191 -6.99 -26.74 15.50
C MET A 191 -6.50 -25.41 14.92
N PRO A 192 -7.24 -24.79 13.99
CA PRO A 192 -7.01 -23.42 13.60
C PRO A 192 -7.13 -22.56 14.85
N THR A 193 -6.00 -22.13 15.39
CA THR A 193 -5.94 -21.08 16.40
C THR A 193 -6.33 -19.78 15.70
N GLY A 194 -7.64 -19.60 15.50
CA GLY A 194 -8.20 -18.28 15.33
C GLY A 194 -8.01 -17.59 16.67
N GLY A 195 -6.93 -16.81 16.78
CA GLY A 195 -6.46 -16.18 18.01
C GLY A 195 -7.59 -15.89 18.98
N GLU A 196 -7.60 -16.65 20.08
CA GLU A 196 -8.24 -16.18 21.29
C GLU A 196 -7.54 -14.84 21.61
N ASP A 197 -8.35 -13.79 21.74
CA ASP A 197 -7.98 -12.37 21.88
C ASP A 197 -7.69 -11.58 20.59
N GLN A 198 -8.72 -11.31 19.77
CA GLN A 198 -8.94 -9.96 19.21
C GLN A 198 -10.44 -9.71 18.99
N GLU A 199 -11.14 -9.36 20.07
CA GLU A 199 -12.41 -8.63 19.93
C GLU A 199 -12.18 -7.35 19.09
N THR A 200 -13.01 -7.19 18.07
CA THR A 200 -13.21 -5.94 17.31
C THR A 200 -12.00 -5.37 16.56
N ARG A 201 -11.93 -5.60 15.23
CA ARG A 201 -11.88 -4.50 14.24
C ARG A 201 -11.97 -4.98 12.78
N GLN A 202 -13.04 -4.49 12.15
CA GLN A 202 -13.20 -4.14 10.72
C GLN A 202 -13.49 -5.29 9.73
N LYS A 203 -14.80 -5.41 9.46
CA LYS A 203 -15.45 -6.36 8.55
C LYS A 203 -15.30 -5.96 7.07
N ALA A 204 -15.56 -6.96 6.22
CA ALA A 204 -15.52 -7.03 4.75
C ALA A 204 -14.19 -7.54 4.16
N ASP A 205 -13.05 -6.87 4.37
CA ASP A 205 -11.76 -7.36 3.85
C ASP A 205 -11.15 -8.47 4.73
N ALA A 206 -11.46 -8.45 6.04
CA ALA A 206 -11.06 -9.49 6.97
C ALA A 206 -11.75 -10.82 6.69
N ASP A 207 -12.99 -10.84 6.19
CA ASP A 207 -13.73 -12.09 5.96
C ASP A 207 -13.21 -12.86 4.74
N LEU A 208 -12.81 -12.15 3.67
CA LEU A 208 -12.19 -12.77 2.50
C LEU A 208 -10.80 -13.31 2.86
N LYS A 209 -10.02 -12.51 3.60
CA LYS A 209 -8.69 -12.90 4.07
C LYS A 209 -8.76 -14.01 5.10
N ARG A 210 -9.76 -14.02 6.00
CA ARG A 210 -10.02 -15.06 7.00
C ARG A 210 -10.52 -16.35 6.35
N SER A 211 -11.36 -16.27 5.32
CA SER A 211 -11.76 -17.45 4.54
C SER A 211 -10.58 -18.05 3.77
N GLN A 212 -9.74 -17.23 3.15
CA GLN A 212 -8.53 -17.68 2.46
C GLN A 212 -7.47 -18.22 3.43
N LEU A 213 -7.24 -17.55 4.55
CA LEU A 213 -6.33 -17.99 5.62
C LEU A 213 -6.84 -19.29 6.24
N SER A 214 -8.14 -19.42 6.46
CA SER A 214 -8.74 -20.66 6.97
C SER A 214 -8.55 -21.81 5.99
N LYS A 215 -8.80 -21.58 4.69
CA LYS A 215 -8.59 -22.61 3.64
C LYS A 215 -7.12 -23.02 3.53
N ALA A 216 -6.22 -22.05 3.41
CA ALA A 216 -4.78 -22.32 3.35
C ALA A 216 -4.27 -23.02 4.61
N ASN A 217 -4.83 -22.69 5.78
CA ASN A 217 -4.51 -23.34 7.03
C ASN A 217 -4.97 -24.80 7.05
N TYR A 218 -6.22 -25.07 6.66
CA TYR A 218 -6.72 -26.45 6.53
C TYR A 218 -5.94 -27.26 5.49
N GLN A 219 -5.49 -26.64 4.40
CA GLN A 219 -4.62 -27.29 3.41
C GLN A 219 -3.26 -27.66 4.00
N ASN A 220 -2.64 -26.78 4.79
CA ASN A 220 -1.36 -27.07 5.42
C ASN A 220 -1.49 -28.18 6.46
N ILE A 221 -2.54 -28.11 7.28
CA ILE A 221 -2.90 -29.18 8.23
C ILE A 221 -3.12 -30.50 7.47
N GLY A 222 -3.91 -30.46 6.40
CA GLY A 222 -4.19 -31.63 5.58
C GLY A 222 -2.92 -32.25 4.98
N LYS A 223 -1.98 -31.43 4.50
CA LYS A 223 -0.68 -31.90 4.01
C LYS A 223 0.15 -32.54 5.13
N SER A 224 0.16 -31.94 6.33
CA SER A 224 0.85 -32.51 7.48
C SER A 224 0.27 -33.87 7.86
N LEU A 225 -1.06 -33.98 7.94
CA LEU A 225 -1.74 -35.25 8.24
C LEU A 225 -1.52 -36.30 7.15
N ALA A 226 -1.50 -35.90 5.87
CA ALA A 226 -1.19 -36.80 4.76
C ALA A 226 0.25 -37.32 4.80
N ALA A 227 1.19 -36.53 5.34
CA ALA A 227 2.59 -36.91 5.51
C ALA A 227 2.85 -37.79 6.75
N MET A 228 1.89 -37.87 7.68
CA MET A 228 1.95 -38.75 8.86
C MET A 228 1.58 -40.19 8.47
N LYS A 229 1.82 -41.13 9.40
CA LYS A 229 1.23 -42.47 9.26
C LYS A 229 -0.29 -42.37 9.39
N VAL A 230 -1.00 -43.27 8.70
CA VAL A 230 -2.46 -43.22 8.61
C VAL A 230 -3.11 -43.40 9.99
N GLU A 231 -2.53 -44.26 10.82
CA GLU A 231 -3.01 -44.56 12.17
C GLU A 231 -2.88 -43.32 13.08
N ASP A 232 -1.73 -42.64 13.02
CA ASP A 232 -1.48 -41.42 13.79
C ASP A 232 -2.39 -40.27 13.33
N ALA A 233 -2.56 -40.11 12.01
CA ALA A 233 -3.46 -39.11 11.45
C ALA A 233 -4.92 -39.37 11.82
N ALA A 234 -5.37 -40.62 11.79
CA ALA A 234 -6.71 -41.02 12.22
C ALA A 234 -6.93 -40.75 13.71
N ALA A 235 -5.93 -41.01 14.56
CA ALA A 235 -6.00 -40.71 15.99
C ALA A 235 -6.13 -39.20 16.26
N VAL A 236 -5.44 -38.35 15.48
CA VAL A 236 -5.59 -36.89 15.58
C VAL A 236 -6.99 -36.45 15.15
N ILE A 237 -7.48 -36.91 13.99
CA ILE A 237 -8.84 -36.61 13.51
C ILE A 237 -9.90 -37.06 14.52
N GLU A 238 -9.69 -38.20 15.18
CA GLU A 238 -10.60 -38.70 16.21
C GLU A 238 -10.66 -37.80 17.46
N GLN A 239 -9.75 -36.85 17.64
CA GLN A 239 -9.81 -35.90 18.75
C GLN A 239 -10.30 -34.50 18.34
N LEU A 240 -10.48 -34.25 17.03
CA LEU A 240 -10.94 -32.97 16.51
C LEU A 240 -12.48 -32.86 16.49
N PRO A 241 -13.07 -31.66 16.49
CA PRO A 241 -14.50 -31.48 16.18
C PRO A 241 -14.85 -31.92 14.75
N ASP A 242 -16.11 -32.31 14.52
CA ASP A 242 -16.56 -32.83 13.22
C ASP A 242 -16.47 -31.78 12.09
N ASP A 243 -16.76 -30.51 12.38
CA ASP A 243 -16.68 -29.39 11.41
C ASP A 243 -15.24 -29.09 10.96
N ILE A 244 -14.30 -29.12 11.90
CA ILE A 244 -12.87 -28.95 11.62
C ILE A 244 -12.33 -30.16 10.86
N SER A 245 -12.69 -31.38 11.28
CA SER A 245 -12.30 -32.61 10.62
C SER A 245 -12.75 -32.64 9.16
N VAL A 246 -14.01 -32.28 8.89
CA VAL A 246 -14.55 -32.17 7.53
C VAL A 246 -13.80 -31.14 6.71
N SER A 247 -13.52 -29.95 7.28
CA SER A 247 -12.81 -28.88 6.58
C SER A 247 -11.40 -29.30 6.18
N ILE A 248 -10.69 -30.02 7.05
CA ILE A 248 -9.35 -30.56 6.77
C ILE A 248 -9.42 -31.65 5.70
N LEU A 249 -10.29 -32.65 5.88
CA LEU A 249 -10.39 -33.82 5.00
C LEU A 249 -10.83 -33.44 3.57
N CYS A 250 -11.64 -32.39 3.41
CA CYS A 250 -12.02 -31.85 2.10
C CYS A 250 -10.88 -31.14 1.36
N GLU A 251 -9.90 -30.58 2.08
CA GLU A 251 -8.73 -29.92 1.50
C GLU A 251 -7.55 -30.88 1.23
N MET A 252 -7.64 -32.11 1.73
CA MET A 252 -6.68 -33.20 1.49
C MET A 252 -6.92 -33.88 0.14
N ASP A 253 -5.91 -34.62 -0.34
CA ASP A 253 -6.10 -35.47 -1.51
C ASP A 253 -7.03 -36.65 -1.20
N GLN A 254 -7.82 -37.07 -2.18
CA GLN A 254 -8.83 -38.12 -2.01
C GLN A 254 -8.24 -39.46 -1.55
N THR A 255 -6.96 -39.74 -1.86
CA THR A 255 -6.31 -41.00 -1.48
C THR A 255 -5.96 -40.99 0.01
N ALA A 256 -5.34 -39.90 0.50
CA ALA A 256 -5.05 -39.72 1.91
C ALA A 256 -6.33 -39.68 2.74
N THR A 257 -7.33 -38.91 2.31
CA THR A 257 -8.64 -38.84 2.98
C THR A 257 -9.30 -40.22 3.05
N GLY A 258 -9.32 -40.98 1.97
CA GLY A 258 -9.90 -42.33 1.96
C GLY A 258 -9.19 -43.31 2.90
N LYS A 259 -7.86 -43.26 2.97
CA LYS A 259 -7.07 -44.09 3.90
C LYS A 259 -7.34 -43.74 5.35
N ILE A 260 -7.33 -42.44 5.68
CA ILE A 260 -7.57 -41.96 7.05
C ILE A 260 -8.99 -42.29 7.48
N LEU A 261 -10.00 -42.12 6.61
CA LEU A 261 -11.39 -42.49 6.93
C LEU A 261 -11.57 -44.00 7.07
N SER A 262 -10.84 -44.82 6.32
CA SER A 262 -10.86 -46.28 6.47
C SER A 262 -10.28 -46.71 7.83
N GLU A 263 -9.19 -46.08 8.25
CA GLU A 263 -8.58 -46.35 9.56
C GLU A 263 -9.48 -45.84 10.68
N LEU A 264 -10.02 -44.62 10.54
CA LEU A 264 -10.98 -44.05 11.46
C LEU A 264 -12.25 -44.91 11.59
N ALA A 265 -12.73 -45.53 10.50
CA ALA A 265 -13.87 -46.44 10.55
C ALA A 265 -13.57 -47.73 11.33
N SER A 266 -12.30 -48.14 11.39
CA SER A 266 -11.85 -49.29 12.20
C SER A 266 -11.83 -48.95 13.69
N ILE A 267 -11.61 -47.67 14.04
CA ILE A 267 -11.59 -47.16 15.42
C ILE A 267 -13.00 -46.76 15.88
N ASN A 268 -13.71 -45.96 15.07
CA ASN A 268 -15.03 -45.38 15.34
C ASN A 268 -15.89 -45.35 14.05
N PRO A 269 -16.61 -46.44 13.73
CA PRO A 269 -17.36 -46.57 12.47
C PRO A 269 -18.51 -45.57 12.35
N GLU A 270 -19.21 -45.27 13.44
CA GLU A 270 -20.31 -44.31 13.43
C GLU A 270 -19.83 -42.91 13.07
N ARG A 271 -18.71 -42.50 13.65
CA ARG A 271 -18.16 -41.18 13.39
C ARG A 271 -17.57 -41.05 12.00
N ALA A 272 -16.85 -42.06 11.51
CA ALA A 272 -16.37 -42.07 10.14
C ALA A 272 -17.53 -41.92 9.13
N ALA A 273 -18.64 -42.63 9.35
CA ALA A 273 -19.85 -42.48 8.53
C ALA A 273 -20.45 -41.06 8.62
N ARG A 274 -20.49 -40.46 9.81
CA ARG A 274 -20.94 -39.06 9.99
C ARG A 274 -20.06 -38.07 9.22
N LEU A 275 -18.74 -38.18 9.33
CA LEU A 275 -17.82 -37.29 8.62
C LEU A 275 -17.98 -37.39 7.10
N VAL A 276 -18.12 -38.61 6.56
CA VAL A 276 -18.40 -38.83 5.13
C VAL A 276 -19.71 -38.17 4.70
N ALA A 277 -20.77 -38.32 5.48
CA ALA A 277 -22.06 -37.68 5.19
C ALA A 277 -21.99 -36.15 5.21
N LEU A 278 -21.22 -35.58 6.16
CA LEU A 278 -21.02 -34.14 6.26
C LEU A 278 -20.19 -33.59 5.09
N MET A 279 -19.12 -34.29 4.69
CA MET A 279 -18.32 -33.90 3.51
C MET A 279 -19.17 -33.86 2.23
N GLY A 280 -20.08 -34.82 2.05
CA GLY A 280 -20.99 -34.85 0.89
C GLY A 280 -22.05 -33.74 0.88
N ARG A 281 -22.21 -33.00 1.99
CA ARG A 281 -23.15 -31.87 2.11
C ARG A 281 -22.46 -30.50 1.94
N THR A 282 -21.13 -30.46 2.10
CA THR A 282 -20.32 -29.24 2.00
C THR A 282 -19.76 -28.96 0.60
N VAL A 283 -19.89 -29.91 -0.33
CA VAL A 283 -19.55 -29.79 -1.77
C VAL A 283 -20.79 -29.40 -2.55
#